data_AF-A0A261BLY7-F1
#
_entry.id   AF-A0A261BLY7-F1
#
_cell.length_a   1.000
_cell.length_b   1.000
_cell.length_c   1.000
_cell.angle_alpha   90.00
_cell.angle_beta   90.00
_cell.angle_gamma   90.00
#
_symmetry.space_group_name_H-M   'P 1'
#
loop_
_entity.id
_entity.type
_entity.pdbx_description
1 polymer ?
#
loop_
_entity_poly.entity_id
_entity_poly.type
_entity_poly.pdbx_seq_one_letter_code
_entity_poly.pdbx_strand_id
1 'polypeptide(L)'
;MASSSAGSTNSNDNSNGDFYDVEKIEKMRYHDGQLEFLVTWTVGGQGWEPIRSFPWGVEHVMIQEFKTNNKKRWDQVMKQKEKAEENMGI
;
A
#
# COMPACT_ATOMS: atom_id res chain seq x y z
N MET A 1 53.44 22.46 -13.87
CA MET A 1 52.16 22.91 -14.45
C MET A 1 51.33 21.66 -14.73
N ALA A 2 50.07 21.69 -14.29
CA ALA A 2 48.88 20.84 -14.51
C ALA A 2 48.97 19.67 -15.51
N SER A 3 48.23 18.57 -15.41
CA SER A 3 47.22 18.09 -14.45
C SER A 3 46.90 16.64 -14.80
N SER A 4 46.51 15.88 -13.79
CA SER A 4 45.98 14.52 -13.79
C SER A 4 44.78 14.34 -14.73
N SER A 5 44.73 13.27 -15.52
CA SER A 5 43.47 12.77 -16.10
C SER A 5 43.00 11.56 -15.29
N ALA A 6 42.04 11.84 -14.41
CA ALA A 6 41.35 10.88 -13.57
C ALA A 6 40.65 9.79 -14.40
N GLY A 7 40.76 8.55 -13.95
CA GLY A 7 39.87 7.47 -14.38
C GLY A 7 38.46 7.77 -13.87
N SER A 8 37.54 8.05 -14.79
CA SER A 8 36.11 8.08 -14.51
C SER A 8 35.53 6.68 -14.68
N THR A 9 35.57 5.89 -13.59
CA THR A 9 34.76 4.69 -13.47
C THR A 9 33.34 5.13 -13.16
N ASN A 10 32.52 5.25 -14.19
CA ASN A 10 31.10 5.63 -14.07
C ASN A 10 30.31 4.42 -13.57
N SER A 11 30.37 4.15 -12.26
CA SER A 11 29.47 3.20 -11.61
C SER A 11 28.18 3.94 -11.28
N ASN A 12 27.30 4.00 -12.27
CA ASN A 12 25.93 4.50 -12.09
C ASN A 12 25.14 3.42 -11.37
N ASP A 13 25.36 3.32 -10.06
CA ASP A 13 24.66 2.41 -9.16
C ASP A 13 23.23 2.94 -8.96
N ASN A 14 22.38 2.67 -9.95
CA ASN A 14 20.96 3.03 -9.94
C ASN A 14 20.23 2.09 -8.97
N SER A 15 20.41 2.33 -7.68
CA SER A 15 19.65 1.74 -6.60
C SER A 15 18.27 2.41 -6.52
N ASN A 16 17.51 2.30 -7.60
CA ASN A 16 16.06 2.50 -7.55
C ASN A 16 15.48 1.25 -6.88
N GLY A 17 15.41 1.25 -5.55
CA GLY A 17 14.52 0.34 -4.85
C GLY A 17 13.13 0.46 -5.48
N ASP A 18 12.57 -0.65 -5.94
CA ASP A 18 11.34 -0.72 -6.73
C ASP A 18 10.11 -0.26 -5.90
N PHE A 19 9.99 1.04 -5.67
CA PHE A 19 8.76 1.65 -5.19
C PHE A 19 7.79 1.68 -6.38
N TYR A 20 6.97 0.64 -6.49
CA TYR A 20 5.90 0.64 -7.49
C TYR A 20 4.85 1.68 -7.12
N ASP A 21 4.59 2.61 -8.03
CA ASP A 21 3.52 3.58 -7.88
C ASP A 21 2.16 2.86 -7.84
N VAL A 22 1.46 3.02 -6.72
CA VAL A 22 0.09 2.52 -6.54
C VAL A 22 -0.84 3.34 -7.41
N GLU A 23 -1.59 2.69 -8.31
CA GLU A 23 -2.57 3.35 -9.16
C GLU A 23 -3.87 3.61 -8.39
N LYS A 24 -4.44 2.58 -7.75
CA LYS A 24 -5.71 2.66 -7.02
C LYS A 24 -5.97 1.47 -6.10
N ILE A 25 -6.87 1.68 -5.14
CA ILE A 25 -7.47 0.62 -4.32
C ILE A 25 -8.82 0.23 -4.92
N GLU A 26 -8.96 -1.06 -5.25
CA GLU A 26 -10.15 -1.63 -5.90
C GLU A 26 -11.12 -2.26 -4.90
N LYS A 27 -10.59 -2.92 -3.85
CA LYS A 27 -11.37 -3.68 -2.87
C LYS A 27 -10.77 -3.59 -1.49
N MET A 28 -11.58 -3.96 -0.50
CA MET A 28 -11.21 -4.08 0.90
C MET A 28 -11.82 -5.35 1.49
N ARG A 29 -11.08 -5.99 2.41
CA ARG A 29 -11.55 -7.12 3.22
C ARG A 29 -10.95 -7.07 4.63
N TYR A 30 -11.58 -7.77 5.55
CA TYR A 30 -11.00 -8.12 6.85
C TYR A 30 -10.61 -9.60 6.78
N HIS A 31 -9.32 -9.90 6.91
CA HIS A 31 -8.76 -11.23 6.76
C HIS A 31 -7.60 -11.41 7.73
N ASP A 32 -7.52 -12.59 8.35
CA ASP A 32 -6.45 -12.94 9.30
C ASP A 32 -6.20 -11.88 10.40
N GLY A 33 -7.29 -11.35 10.97
CA GLY A 33 -7.24 -10.36 12.05
C GLY A 33 -6.88 -8.93 11.61
N GLN A 34 -6.70 -8.65 10.32
CA GLN A 34 -6.32 -7.33 9.83
C GLN A 34 -7.13 -6.88 8.61
N LEU A 35 -7.09 -5.57 8.35
CA LEU A 35 -7.60 -5.00 7.12
C LEU A 35 -6.60 -5.21 5.98
N GLU A 36 -7.12 -5.60 4.82
CA GLU A 36 -6.36 -5.74 3.58
C GLU A 36 -7.07 -5.03 2.43
N PHE A 37 -6.28 -4.48 1.52
CA PHE A 37 -6.73 -3.69 0.38
C PHE A 37 -6.20 -4.27 -0.91
N LEU A 38 -7.06 -4.46 -1.91
CA LEU A 38 -6.63 -4.91 -3.24
C LEU A 38 -6.11 -3.68 -3.99
N VAL A 39 -4.80 -3.64 -4.18
CA VAL A 39 -4.08 -2.57 -4.85
C VAL A 39 -3.85 -2.95 -6.31
N THR A 40 -4.05 -2.00 -7.22
CA THR A 40 -3.56 -2.08 -8.60
C THR A 40 -2.34 -1.18 -8.75
N TRP A 41 -1.28 -1.67 -9.37
CA TRP A 41 -0.05 -0.90 -9.62
C TRP A 41 -0.01 -0.39 -11.06
N THR A 42 0.68 0.73 -11.27
CA THR A 42 0.79 1.39 -12.59
C THR A 42 1.46 0.51 -13.66
N VAL A 43 2.38 -0.37 -13.25
CA VAL A 43 3.04 -1.35 -14.13
C VAL A 43 2.16 -2.56 -14.46
N GLY A 44 0.92 -2.58 -13.94
CA GLY A 44 -0.01 -3.68 -14.06
C GLY A 44 0.09 -4.67 -12.90
N GLY A 45 -0.95 -5.51 -12.79
CA GLY A 45 -1.09 -6.48 -11.71
C GLY A 45 -1.92 -5.96 -10.54
N GLN A 46 -2.36 -6.90 -9.70
CA GLN A 46 -3.11 -6.60 -8.48
C GLN A 46 -2.68 -7.51 -7.34
N GLY A 47 -2.71 -7.00 -6.12
CA GLY A 47 -2.37 -7.76 -4.91
C GLY A 47 -3.04 -7.21 -3.67
N TRP A 48 -3.21 -8.09 -2.68
CA TRP A 48 -3.77 -7.72 -1.38
C TRP A 48 -2.65 -7.22 -0.47
N GLU A 49 -2.70 -5.93 -0.15
CA GLU A 49 -1.77 -5.28 0.76
C GLU A 49 -2.42 -5.11 2.15
N PRO A 50 -1.77 -5.55 3.23
CA PRO A 50 -2.28 -5.32 4.57
C PRO A 50 -2.23 -3.82 4.92
N ILE A 51 -3.06 -3.40 5.87
CA ILE A 51 -3.13 -1.99 6.31
C ILE A 51 -1.77 -1.44 6.77
N ARG A 52 -0.89 -2.30 7.31
CA ARG A 52 0.47 -1.93 7.71
C ARG A 52 1.38 -1.53 6.54
N SER A 53 1.05 -1.93 5.31
CA SER A 53 1.76 -1.51 4.08
C SER A 53 1.46 -0.04 3.74
N PHE A 54 0.43 0.56 4.33
CA PHE A 54 0.05 1.95 4.09
C PHE A 54 0.54 2.84 5.24
N PRO A 55 1.45 3.78 4.99
CA PRO A 55 1.79 4.80 5.95
C PRO A 55 0.52 5.52 6.43
N TRP A 56 0.43 5.77 7.74
CA TRP A 56 -0.75 6.37 8.39
C TRP A 56 -2.04 5.52 8.33
N GLY A 57 -1.96 4.26 7.92
CA GLY A 57 -3.07 3.30 7.97
C GLY A 57 -4.30 3.79 7.21
N VAL A 58 -5.48 3.76 7.85
CA VAL A 58 -6.73 4.18 7.20
C VAL A 58 -6.75 5.65 6.75
N GLU A 59 -5.87 6.50 7.28
CA GLU A 59 -5.74 7.91 6.87
C GLU A 59 -4.92 8.10 5.59
N HIS A 60 -4.36 7.03 5.01
CA HIS A 60 -3.71 7.10 3.72
C HIS A 60 -4.66 7.60 2.64
N VAL A 61 -4.20 8.54 1.80
CA VAL A 61 -5.04 9.25 0.81
C VAL A 61 -5.84 8.30 -0.09
N MET A 62 -5.20 7.24 -0.60
CA MET A 62 -5.85 6.24 -1.45
C MET A 62 -6.95 5.44 -0.72
N ILE A 63 -6.77 5.20 0.59
CA ILE A 63 -7.78 4.51 1.40
C ILE A 63 -8.96 5.44 1.67
N GLN A 64 -8.71 6.72 1.94
CA GLN A 64 -9.78 7.72 2.12
C GLN A 64 -10.58 7.96 0.84
N GLU A 65 -9.92 7.98 -0.32
CA GLU A 65 -10.58 8.02 -1.62
C GLU A 65 -11.45 6.78 -1.84
N PHE A 66 -10.89 5.58 -1.61
CA PHE A 66 -11.66 4.34 -1.70
C PHE A 66 -12.88 4.35 -0.78
N LYS A 67 -12.70 4.75 0.50
CA LYS A 67 -13.77 4.85 1.50
C LYS A 67 -14.88 5.80 1.05
N THR A 68 -14.51 6.96 0.50
CA THR A 68 -15.47 7.95 0.00
C THR A 68 -16.32 7.39 -1.13
N ASN A 69 -15.70 6.67 -2.06
CA ASN A 69 -16.36 6.10 -3.23
C ASN A 69 -17.08 4.76 -2.96
N ASN A 70 -16.72 4.05 -1.89
CA ASN A 70 -17.19 2.69 -1.59
C ASN A 70 -17.77 2.55 -0.17
N LYS A 71 -18.48 3.57 0.34
CA LYS A 71 -19.01 3.62 1.71
C LYS A 71 -19.73 2.34 2.16
N LYS A 72 -20.65 1.81 1.33
CA LYS A 72 -21.37 0.57 1.66
C LYS A 72 -20.44 -0.61 1.90
N ARG A 73 -19.39 -0.76 1.08
CA ARG A 73 -18.41 -1.83 1.23
C ARG A 73 -17.54 -1.60 2.47
N TRP A 74 -17.12 -0.36 2.71
CA TRP A 74 -16.39 0.04 3.89
C TRP A 74 -17.13 -0.35 5.17
N ASP A 75 -18.38 0.07 5.31
CA ASP A 75 -19.21 -0.19 6.49
C ASP A 75 -19.42 -1.69 6.73
N GLN A 76 -19.62 -2.45 5.65
CA GLN A 76 -19.73 -3.91 5.73
C GLN A 76 -18.47 -4.58 6.29
N VAL A 77 -17.29 -4.15 5.83
CA VAL A 77 -16.02 -4.74 6.28
C VAL A 77 -15.69 -4.31 7.71
N MET A 78 -15.95 -3.05 8.07
CA MET A 78 -15.75 -2.58 9.45
C MET A 78 -16.67 -3.32 10.44
N LYS A 79 -17.93 -3.56 10.07
CA LYS A 79 -18.83 -4.39 10.88
C LYS A 79 -18.35 -5.84 11.02
N GLN A 80 -17.72 -6.40 9.98
CA GLN A 80 -17.12 -7.74 10.06
C GLN A 80 -15.92 -7.76 11.01
N LYS A 81 -15.08 -6.72 10.96
CA LYS A 81 -13.96 -6.53 11.87
C LYS A 81 -14.45 -6.47 13.32
N GLU A 82 -15.39 -5.57 13.63
CA GLU A 82 -15.94 -5.41 15.00
C GLU A 82 -16.48 -6.74 15.54
N LYS A 83 -17.31 -7.43 14.76
CA LYS A 83 -17.85 -8.74 15.15
C LYS A 83 -16.77 -9.80 15.39
N ALA A 84 -15.69 -9.77 14.61
CA ALA A 84 -14.59 -10.71 14.76
C ALA A 84 -13.75 -10.40 16.02
N GLU A 85 -13.50 -9.13 16.31
CA GLU A 85 -12.81 -8.67 17.52
C GLU A 85 -13.62 -8.98 18.78
N GLU A 86 -14.94 -8.74 18.77
CA GLU A 86 -15.85 -9.12 19.87
C GLU A 86 -15.81 -10.63 20.15
N ASN A 87 -15.82 -11.47 19.11
CA ASN A 87 -15.74 -12.93 19.27
C ASN A 87 -14.41 -13.41 19.84
N MET A 88 -13.34 -12.60 19.73
CA MET A 88 -12.01 -12.91 20.28
C MET A 88 -11.81 -12.39 21.71
N GLY A 89 -12.80 -11.68 22.29
CA GLY A 89 -12.77 -11.23 23.69
C GLY A 89 -11.72 -10.17 23.99
N ILE A 90 -11.35 -9.37 22.99
CA ILE A 90 -10.49 -8.18 23.10
C ILE A 90 -11.31 -6.90 23.02
#